data_AF-A0A385AFC0-F1
#
_entry.id   AF-A0A385AFC0-F1
#
_cell.length_a   1.000
_cell.length_b   1.000
_cell.length_c   1.000
_cell.angle_alpha   90.00
_cell.angle_beta   90.00
_cell.angle_gamma   90.00
#
_symmetry.space_group_name_H-M   'P 1'
#
loop_
_entity.id
_entity.type
_entity.pdbx_description
1 polymer ?
#
loop_
_entity_poly.entity_id
_entity_poly.type
_entity_poly.pdbx_seq_one_letter_code
_entity_poly.pdbx_strand_id
1 'polypeptide(L)'
;MTSLSITKENIHTLYNSLMAHPDKSNALLDITDVLLQVYLKIDTVSNPEALVNRLANYIYSVGFGKIHLTKDEEHLLIDLGAFGQRAGWNGVYRGDYTAKADFFNYADPHKYARN
;
A
#
# COMPACT_ATOMS: atom_id res chain seq x y z
N MET A 1 -15.88 -8.19 -7.97
CA MET A 1 -14.75 -7.45 -8.57
C MET A 1 -14.60 -6.14 -7.80
N THR A 2 -13.45 -5.90 -7.18
CA THR A 2 -13.19 -4.68 -6.41
C THR A 2 -13.02 -3.48 -7.35
N SER A 3 -13.71 -2.37 -7.08
CA SER A 3 -13.62 -1.12 -7.85
C SER A 3 -12.51 -0.21 -7.30
N LEU A 4 -12.15 0.85 -8.04
CA LEU A 4 -11.19 1.85 -7.60
C LEU A 4 -11.63 2.54 -6.29
N SER A 5 -12.91 2.90 -6.18
CA SER A 5 -13.47 3.53 -4.98
C SER A 5 -13.40 2.64 -3.75
N ILE A 6 -13.76 1.36 -3.88
CA ILE A 6 -13.64 0.37 -2.80
C ILE A 6 -12.18 0.16 -2.41
N THR A 7 -11.28 0.10 -3.40
CA THR A 7 -9.84 -0.05 -3.15
C THR A 7 -9.28 1.14 -2.38
N LYS A 8 -9.68 2.37 -2.74
CA LYS A 8 -9.28 3.57 -2.02
C LYS A 8 -9.78 3.57 -0.57
N GLU A 9 -11.01 3.13 -0.34
CA GLU A 9 -11.58 2.99 1.00
C GLU A 9 -10.86 1.91 1.82
N ASN A 10 -10.51 0.78 1.19
CA ASN A 10 -9.73 -0.29 1.83
C ASN A 10 -8.34 0.19 2.25
N ILE A 11 -7.66 1.01 1.42
CA ILE A 11 -6.38 1.63 1.77
C ILE A 11 -6.54 2.54 2.99
N HIS A 12 -7.57 3.40 2.99
CA HIS A 12 -7.85 4.30 4.10
C HIS A 12 -8.16 3.54 5.41
N THR A 13 -8.98 2.50 5.32
CA THR A 13 -9.34 1.65 6.45
C THR A 13 -8.12 0.92 7.02
N LEU A 14 -7.30 0.31 6.15
CA LEU A 14 -6.08 -0.39 6.55
C LEU A 14 -5.09 0.58 7.19
N TYR A 15 -4.89 1.77 6.61
CA TYR A 15 -4.04 2.82 7.20
C TYR A 15 -4.48 3.17 8.63
N ASN A 16 -5.76 3.45 8.84
CA ASN A 16 -6.28 3.83 10.15
C ASN A 16 -6.16 2.69 11.17
N SER A 17 -6.44 1.45 10.76
CA SER A 17 -6.31 0.27 11.62
C SER A 17 -4.87 0.06 12.08
N LEU A 18 -3.91 0.07 11.14
CA LEU A 18 -2.49 -0.06 11.46
C LEU A 18 -1.97 1.12 12.31
N MET A 19 -2.46 2.34 12.07
CA MET A 19 -2.13 3.49 12.90
C MET A 19 -2.72 3.41 14.32
N ALA A 20 -3.73 2.57 14.56
CA ALA A 20 -4.28 2.30 15.88
C ALA A 20 -3.52 1.22 16.66
N HIS A 21 -2.62 0.46 16.01
CA HIS A 21 -1.80 -0.54 16.71
C HIS A 21 -0.94 0.12 17.80
N PRO A 22 -0.79 -0.51 18.98
CA PRO A 22 0.07 0.01 20.04
C PRO A 22 1.56 -0.09 19.69
N ASP A 23 1.94 -1.11 18.93
CA ASP A 23 3.27 -1.24 18.35
C ASP A 23 3.47 -0.18 17.26
N LYS A 24 4.62 0.50 17.29
CA LYS A 24 5.07 1.50 16.31
C LYS A 24 6.41 1.13 15.71
N SER A 25 6.60 -0.16 15.44
CA SER A 25 7.79 -0.66 14.77
C SER A 25 8.07 0.07 13.46
N ASN A 26 9.36 0.19 13.09
CA ASN A 26 9.76 0.85 11.85
C ASN A 26 9.05 0.25 10.62
N ALA A 27 8.85 -1.07 10.60
CA ALA A 27 8.12 -1.76 9.54
C ALA A 27 6.67 -1.27 9.42
N LEU A 28 5.95 -1.18 10.55
CA LEU A 28 4.59 -0.66 10.57
C LEU A 28 4.55 0.81 10.15
N LEU A 29 5.51 1.61 10.61
CA LEU A 29 5.58 3.01 10.26
C LEU A 29 5.83 3.23 8.77
N ASP A 30 6.76 2.46 8.20
CA ASP A 30 7.07 2.49 6.77
C ASP A 30 5.88 2.04 5.91
N ILE A 31 5.12 1.04 6.35
CA ILE A 31 3.91 0.59 5.67
C ILE A 31 2.83 1.68 5.69
N THR A 32 2.60 2.34 6.84
CA THR A 32 1.55 3.39 6.92
C THR A 32 1.92 4.63 6.11
N ASP A 33 3.21 4.98 6.00
CA ASP A 33 3.66 6.04 5.08
C ASP A 33 3.33 5.71 3.62
N VAL A 34 3.62 4.48 3.19
CA VAL A 34 3.34 4.05 1.81
C VAL A 34 1.84 3.96 1.55
N LEU A 35 1.04 3.47 2.51
CA LEU A 35 -0.42 3.47 2.42
C LEU A 35 -0.99 4.87 2.22
N LEU A 36 -0.56 5.84 3.03
CA LEU A 36 -0.96 7.24 2.88
C LEU A 36 -0.57 7.77 1.50
N GLN A 37 0.65 7.51 1.06
CA GLN A 37 1.15 8.00 -0.22
C GLN A 37 0.37 7.45 -1.41
N VAL A 38 -0.03 6.17 -1.35
CA VAL A 38 -0.88 5.55 -2.38
C VAL A 38 -2.29 6.13 -2.33
N TYR A 39 -2.89 6.29 -1.15
CA TYR A 39 -4.22 6.91 -0.98
C TYR A 39 -4.30 8.30 -1.65
N LEU A 40 -3.26 9.12 -1.51
CA LEU A 40 -3.20 10.45 -2.10
C LEU A 40 -3.07 10.44 -3.62
N LYS A 41 -2.46 9.39 -4.20
CA LYS A 41 -2.13 9.32 -5.63
C LYS A 41 -3.13 8.51 -6.46
N ILE A 42 -3.85 7.58 -5.84
CA ILE A 42 -4.61 6.53 -6.54
C ILE A 42 -5.63 7.04 -7.57
N ASP A 43 -6.22 8.22 -7.35
CA ASP A 43 -7.20 8.81 -8.29
C ASP A 43 -6.56 9.55 -9.48
N THR A 44 -5.25 9.80 -9.42
CA THR A 44 -4.54 10.66 -10.40
C THR A 44 -3.58 9.89 -11.29
N VAL A 45 -3.23 8.66 -10.92
CA VAL A 45 -2.32 7.83 -11.69
C VAL A 45 -3.04 7.16 -12.86
N SER A 46 -2.34 7.01 -13.99
CA SER A 46 -2.90 6.39 -15.20
C SER A 46 -3.16 4.89 -15.06
N ASN A 47 -2.48 4.21 -14.12
CA ASN A 47 -2.63 2.79 -13.87
C ASN A 47 -2.65 2.53 -12.35
N PRO A 48 -3.83 2.69 -11.69
CA PRO A 48 -3.97 2.48 -10.27
C PRO A 48 -3.74 1.01 -9.87
N GLU A 49 -4.10 0.05 -10.72
CA GLU A 49 -3.86 -1.38 -10.45
C GLU A 49 -2.37 -1.68 -10.24
N ALA A 50 -1.50 -1.11 -11.09
CA ALA A 50 -0.05 -1.29 -10.95
C ALA A 50 0.51 -0.60 -9.70
N LEU A 51 -0.06 0.53 -9.27
CA LEU A 51 0.32 1.18 -8.01
C LEU A 51 -0.08 0.33 -6.80
N VAL A 52 -1.29 -0.22 -6.80
CA VAL A 52 -1.81 -1.07 -5.72
C VAL A 52 -1.12 -2.43 -5.66
N ASN A 53 -0.73 -3.01 -6.81
CA ASN A 53 0.08 -4.23 -6.81
C ASN A 53 1.43 -4.02 -6.11
N ARG A 54 2.10 -2.92 -6.42
CA ARG A 54 3.35 -2.52 -5.78
C ARG A 54 3.17 -2.31 -4.28
N LEU A 55 2.07 -1.66 -3.87
CA LEU A 55 1.71 -1.50 -2.46
C LEU A 55 1.57 -2.86 -1.75
N ALA A 56 0.78 -3.78 -2.30
CA ALA A 56 0.56 -5.09 -1.68
C ALA A 56 1.89 -5.85 -1.53
N ASN A 57 2.72 -5.87 -2.58
CA ASN A 57 4.04 -6.50 -2.54
C ASN A 57 4.98 -5.86 -1.49
N TYR A 58 4.95 -4.53 -1.38
CA TYR A 58 5.72 -3.80 -0.38
C TYR A 58 5.29 -4.19 1.05
N ILE A 59 3.98 -4.23 1.31
CA ILE A 59 3.44 -4.64 2.61
C ILE A 59 3.87 -6.06 2.96
N TYR A 60 3.79 -7.00 2.02
CA TYR A 60 4.30 -8.36 2.24
C TYR A 60 5.80 -8.36 2.55
N SER A 61 6.62 -7.66 1.75
CA SER A 61 8.07 -7.65 1.93
C SER A 61 8.52 -7.01 3.24
N VAL A 62 7.87 -5.93 3.66
CA VAL A 62 8.25 -5.17 4.86
C VAL A 62 7.60 -5.75 6.11
N GLY A 63 6.36 -6.20 6.02
CA GLY A 63 5.56 -6.66 7.14
C GLY A 63 5.79 -8.12 7.53
N PHE A 64 6.23 -8.99 6.61
CA PHE A 64 6.36 -10.42 6.89
C PHE A 64 7.25 -10.72 8.09
N GLY A 65 6.68 -11.37 9.11
CA GLY A 65 7.33 -11.71 10.37
C GLY A 65 7.66 -10.52 11.29
N LYS A 66 7.28 -9.29 10.91
CA LYS A 66 7.61 -8.06 11.64
C LYS A 66 6.38 -7.31 12.16
N ILE A 67 5.22 -7.52 11.56
CA ILE A 67 3.95 -6.96 12.05
C ILE A 67 2.93 -8.10 12.25
N HIS A 68 2.06 -7.94 13.25
CA HIS A 68 0.92 -8.80 13.44
C HIS A 68 -0.32 -8.10 12.94
N LEU A 69 -0.94 -8.67 11.90
CA LEU A 69 -2.19 -8.19 11.35
C LEU A 69 -3.36 -8.88 12.05
N THR A 70 -4.44 -8.14 12.24
CA THR A 70 -5.75 -8.72 12.57
C THR A 70 -6.35 -9.40 11.33
N LYS A 71 -7.36 -10.25 11.53
CA LYS A 71 -8.06 -10.91 10.42
C LYS A 71 -8.69 -9.91 9.45
N ASP A 72 -9.19 -8.79 9.96
CA ASP A 72 -9.81 -7.76 9.14
C ASP A 72 -8.76 -7.04 8.28
N GLU A 73 -7.56 -6.79 8.83
CA GLU A 73 -6.44 -6.21 8.08
C GLU A 73 -5.88 -7.16 7.03
N GLU A 74 -5.80 -8.46 7.34
CA GLU A 74 -5.44 -9.50 6.37
C GLU A 74 -6.44 -9.52 5.21
N HIS A 75 -7.75 -9.41 5.50
CA HIS A 75 -8.79 -9.37 4.48
C HIS A 75 -8.67 -8.12 3.59
N LEU A 76 -8.43 -6.95 4.18
CA LEU A 76 -8.15 -5.73 3.43
C LEU A 76 -6.94 -5.91 2.51
N LEU A 77 -5.86 -6.51 3.01
CA LEU A 77 -4.65 -6.76 2.19
C LEU A 77 -4.92 -7.74 1.03
N ILE A 78 -5.74 -8.78 1.26
CA ILE A 78 -6.18 -9.71 0.20
C ILE A 78 -6.96 -8.95 -0.89
N ASP A 79 -7.87 -8.06 -0.51
CA ASP A 79 -8.63 -7.25 -1.46
C ASP A 79 -7.74 -6.31 -2.28
N LEU A 80 -6.73 -5.70 -1.65
CA LEU A 80 -5.71 -4.90 -2.35
C LEU A 80 -4.93 -5.77 -3.34
N GLY A 81 -4.55 -6.98 -2.95
CA GLY A 81 -3.90 -7.96 -3.83
C GLY A 81 -4.76 -8.32 -5.04
N ALA A 82 -6.05 -8.60 -4.83
CA ALA A 82 -6.99 -8.93 -5.90
C ALA A 82 -7.18 -7.76 -6.89
N PHE A 83 -7.26 -6.52 -6.39
CA PHE A 83 -7.29 -5.34 -7.27
C PHE A 83 -5.98 -5.18 -8.04
N GLY A 84 -4.84 -5.31 -7.36
CA GLY A 84 -3.51 -5.14 -7.97
C GLY A 84 -3.17 -6.19 -9.02
N GLN A 85 -3.63 -7.43 -8.88
CA GLN A 85 -3.39 -8.51 -9.86
C GLN A 85 -3.91 -8.18 -11.26
N ARG A 86 -4.92 -7.31 -11.38
CA ARG A 86 -5.43 -6.80 -12.66
C ARG A 86 -4.36 -6.08 -13.49
N ALA A 87 -3.30 -5.55 -12.85
CA ALA A 87 -2.16 -4.97 -13.54
C ALA A 87 -1.39 -5.99 -14.40
N GLY A 88 -1.38 -7.26 -13.99
CA GLY A 88 -0.77 -8.36 -14.76
C GLY A 88 -1.49 -8.64 -16.06
N TRP A 89 -2.81 -8.41 -16.12
CA TRP A 89 -3.59 -8.53 -17.36
C TRP A 89 -3.35 -7.36 -18.30
N ASN A 90 -2.97 -6.19 -17.78
CA ASN A 90 -2.65 -4.98 -18.55
C ASN A 90 -1.20 -4.96 -19.08
N GLY A 91 -0.41 -6.03 -18.90
CA GLY A 91 0.92 -6.17 -19.49
C GLY A 91 2.04 -5.31 -18.88
N VAL A 92 1.77 -4.56 -17.81
CA VAL A 92 2.75 -3.66 -17.14
C VAL A 92 3.63 -4.42 -16.12
N TYR A 93 3.65 -5.74 -16.17
CA TYR A 93 4.35 -6.59 -15.20
C TYR A 93 5.76 -6.97 -15.65
N ARG A 94 6.73 -6.06 -15.48
CA ARG A 94 8.18 -6.39 -15.49
C ARG A 94 8.94 -5.32 -14.68
N GLY A 95 9.21 -5.56 -13.40
CA GLY A 95 10.14 -4.69 -12.67
C GLY A 95 10.04 -4.76 -11.16
N ASP A 96 11.09 -5.33 -10.58
CA ASP A 96 11.69 -5.29 -9.25
C ASP A 96 10.90 -4.86 -8.00
N TYR A 97 11.19 -5.62 -6.94
CA TYR A 97 10.85 -5.43 -5.53
C TYR A 97 10.91 -3.96 -5.13
N THR A 98 9.76 -3.42 -4.76
CA THR A 98 9.56 -2.00 -4.51
C THR A 98 10.17 -1.56 -3.18
N ALA A 99 10.99 -0.51 -3.23
CA ALA A 99 11.47 0.19 -2.05
C ALA A 99 10.47 1.27 -1.62
N LYS A 100 10.51 1.70 -0.34
CA LYS A 100 9.67 2.81 0.17
C LYS A 100 9.73 4.03 -0.74
N ALA A 101 10.95 4.40 -1.17
CA ALA A 101 11.22 5.57 -1.98
C ALA A 101 10.49 5.56 -3.34
N ASP A 102 10.18 4.39 -3.90
CA ASP A 102 9.54 4.27 -5.22
C ASP A 102 8.09 4.79 -5.23
N PHE A 103 7.50 5.00 -4.05
CA PHE A 103 6.16 5.55 -3.90
C PHE A 103 6.16 7.08 -3.80
N PHE A 104 7.32 7.71 -3.58
CA PHE A 104 7.45 9.15 -3.33
C PHE A 104 8.18 9.85 -4.47
N ASN A 105 7.66 11.01 -4.86
CA ASN A 105 8.32 11.94 -5.76
C ASN A 105 9.18 12.91 -4.95
N TYR A 106 10.17 13.53 -5.58
CA TYR A 106 11.04 14.52 -4.92
C TYR A 106 10.26 15.67 -4.27
N ALA A 107 9.14 16.07 -4.87
CA ALA A 107 8.30 17.18 -4.42
C ALA A 107 7.18 16.78 -3.43
N ASP A 108 7.06 15.50 -3.04
CA ASP A 108 6.00 15.09 -2.13
C ASP A 108 6.24 15.67 -0.72
N PRO A 109 5.28 16.40 -0.12
CA PRO A 109 5.46 17.07 1.17
C PRO A 109 5.66 16.10 2.34
N HIS A 110 5.26 14.83 2.18
CA HIS A 110 5.37 13.79 3.20
C HIS A 110 6.56 12.82 2.99
N LYS A 111 7.45 13.10 2.03
CA LYS A 111 8.61 12.25 1.67
C LYS A 111 9.56 11.91 2.84
N TYR A 112 9.57 12.73 3.89
CA TYR A 112 10.44 12.60 5.06
C TYR A 112 9.67 12.62 6.40
N ALA A 113 8.35 12.39 6.38
CA ALA A 113 7.52 12.58 7.56
C ALA A 113 7.64 11.38 8.51
N ARG A 114 8.75 11.32 9.25
CA ARG A 114 8.95 10.74 10.59
C ARG A 114 10.45 10.88 10.93
N ASN A 115 10.78 11.92 11.70
CA ASN A 115 12.03 12.02 12.47
C ASN A 115 11.86 11.29 13.80
#